data_AF-A0A836W4Z3-F1
#
_entry.id   AF-A0A836W4Z3-F1
#
_cell.length_a   1.000
_cell.length_b   1.000
_cell.length_c   1.000
_cell.angle_alpha   90.00
_cell.angle_beta   90.00
_cell.angle_gamma   90.00
#
_symmetry.space_group_name_H-M   'P 1'
#
loop_
_entity.id
_entity.type
_entity.pdbx_description
1 polymer ?
#
loop_
_entity_poly.entity_id
_entity_poly.type
_entity_poly.pdbx_seq_one_letter_code
_entity_poly.pdbx_strand_id
1 'polypeptide(L)'
;MDFVFPDSNISFIEHVQPMFEVKCGIESGCHSPGNTNIRFTYSKLISRIGVINHSLPNGELLVNLAIHQKNPELAPLYLILLEGYPESDDRMPPFNRVPLNDNQLNGIRQWIKEGAPE
;
A
#
# COMPACT_ATOMS: atom_id res chain seq x y z
N MET A 1 -13.68 -7.16 9.70
CA MET A 1 -14.06 -5.84 9.18
C MET A 1 -13.77 -5.84 7.70
N ASP A 2 -14.78 -5.60 6.88
CA ASP A 2 -14.63 -5.57 5.44
C ASP A 2 -14.31 -4.13 5.02
N PHE A 3 -13.10 -3.93 4.51
CA PHE A 3 -12.70 -2.67 3.88
C PHE A 3 -13.24 -2.67 2.46
N VAL A 4 -14.28 -1.87 2.23
CA VAL A 4 -14.90 -1.69 0.92
C VAL A 4 -14.53 -0.30 0.40
N PHE A 5 -13.80 -0.27 -0.70
CA PHE A 5 -13.43 0.96 -1.39
C PHE A 5 -14.54 1.37 -2.36
N PRO A 6 -14.88 2.67 -2.43
CA PRO A 6 -15.73 3.19 -3.50
C PRO A 6 -15.02 3.15 -4.86
N ASP A 7 -15.77 3.38 -5.94
CA ASP A 7 -15.22 3.40 -7.29
C ASP A 7 -14.39 4.67 -7.60
N SER A 8 -14.54 5.71 -6.78
CA SER A 8 -13.80 6.98 -6.92
C SER A 8 -13.78 7.79 -5.62
N ASN A 9 -12.97 8.86 -5.60
CA ASN A 9 -12.76 9.75 -4.45
C ASN A 9 -12.19 8.98 -3.25
N ILE A 10 -11.18 8.16 -3.50
CA ILE A 10 -10.56 7.34 -2.48
C ILE A 10 -9.71 8.24 -1.58
N SER A 11 -10.18 8.52 -0.37
CA SER A 11 -9.35 9.18 0.64
C SER A 11 -8.33 8.22 1.26
N PHE A 12 -7.10 8.71 1.47
CA PHE A 12 -6.11 7.99 2.25
C PHE A 12 -6.59 7.76 3.69
N ILE A 13 -7.07 8.79 4.38
CA ILE A 13 -7.48 8.74 5.77
C ILE A 13 -8.73 7.87 5.97
N GLU A 14 -9.72 7.98 5.08
CA GLU A 14 -10.99 7.28 5.25
C GLU A 14 -10.97 5.83 4.74
N HIS A 15 -10.11 5.51 3.75
CA HIS A 15 -10.15 4.20 3.07
C HIS A 15 -8.82 3.45 3.14
N VAL A 16 -7.70 4.08 2.73
CA VAL A 16 -6.40 3.39 2.59
C VAL A 16 -5.78 3.07 3.95
N GLN A 17 -5.65 4.09 4.80
CA GLN A 17 -5.01 3.99 6.11
C GLN A 17 -5.71 2.95 6.99
N PRO A 18 -7.06 2.95 7.18
CA PRO A 18 -7.71 1.96 8.03
C PRO A 18 -7.45 0.51 7.57
N MET A 19 -7.45 0.27 6.25
CA MET A 19 -7.11 -1.03 5.70
C MET A 19 -5.65 -1.40 6.01
N PHE A 20 -4.71 -0.47 5.79
CA PHE A 20 -3.30 -0.68 6.07
C PHE A 20 -3.05 -0.96 7.56
N GLU A 21 -3.67 -0.23 8.47
CA GLU A 21 -3.50 -0.43 9.91
C GLU A 21 -3.94 -1.82 10.36
N VAL A 22 -5.01 -2.37 9.78
CA VAL A 22 -5.50 -3.71 10.13
C VAL A 22 -4.78 -4.81 9.36
N LYS A 23 -4.60 -4.67 8.05
CA LYS A 23 -4.05 -5.74 7.21
C LYS A 23 -2.52 -5.83 7.27
N CYS A 24 -1.84 -4.70 7.54
CA CYS A 24 -0.38 -4.59 7.50
C CYS A 24 0.20 -4.12 8.83
N GLY A 25 -0.52 -3.26 9.56
CA GLY A 25 -0.06 -2.58 10.76
C GLY A 25 -0.31 -3.33 12.07
N ILE A 26 -1.07 -2.70 12.98
CA ILE A 26 -1.31 -3.10 14.38
C ILE A 26 -1.83 -4.53 14.47
N GLU A 27 -2.95 -4.83 13.82
CA GLU A 27 -3.60 -6.15 13.94
C GLU A 27 -2.76 -7.26 13.29
N SER A 28 -1.99 -6.88 12.27
CA SER A 28 -1.08 -7.80 11.59
C SER A 28 0.21 -8.04 12.38
N GLY A 29 0.69 -7.03 13.12
CA GLY A 29 1.97 -7.02 13.81
C GLY A 29 3.20 -6.74 12.93
N CYS A 30 3.09 -6.88 11.59
CA CYS A 30 4.24 -6.80 10.68
C CYS A 30 4.81 -5.37 10.55
N HIS A 31 3.98 -4.39 10.20
CA HIS A 31 4.34 -2.98 10.11
C HIS A 31 3.79 -2.22 11.30
N SER A 32 4.05 -2.70 12.52
CA SER A 32 3.47 -2.18 13.77
C SER A 32 4.45 -1.25 14.52
N PRO A 33 3.98 -0.43 15.48
CA PRO A 33 4.85 0.43 16.28
C PRO A 33 5.99 -0.33 16.99
N GLY A 34 5.76 -1.59 17.36
CA GLY A 34 6.73 -2.44 18.05
C GLY A 34 7.77 -3.09 17.13
N ASN A 35 7.57 -3.06 15.80
CA ASN A 35 8.51 -3.61 14.84
C ASN A 35 9.24 -2.50 14.07
N THR A 36 10.33 -1.99 14.64
CA THR A 36 11.12 -0.88 14.08
C THR A 36 12.28 -1.35 13.20
N ASN A 37 12.64 -2.63 13.22
CA ASN A 37 13.76 -3.21 12.46
C ASN A 37 13.38 -3.57 11.01
N ILE A 38 12.47 -2.81 10.41
CA ILE A 38 11.98 -2.99 9.03
C ILE A 38 12.15 -1.69 8.24
N ARG A 39 12.32 -1.80 6.92
CA ARG A 39 12.56 -0.64 6.05
C ARG A 39 11.34 0.30 5.95
N PHE A 40 10.15 -0.30 5.89
CA PHE A 40 8.87 0.39 5.84
C PHE A 40 8.17 0.31 7.19
N THR A 41 8.31 1.34 8.01
CA THR A 41 7.82 1.36 9.41
C THR A 41 6.34 1.70 9.49
N TYR A 42 5.72 1.43 10.65
CA TYR A 42 4.34 1.85 10.93
C TYR A 42 4.09 3.35 10.68
N SER A 43 5.02 4.20 11.11
CA SER A 43 4.93 5.65 10.89
C SER A 43 4.85 6.04 9.40
N LYS A 44 5.47 5.25 8.51
CA LYS A 44 5.34 5.44 7.06
C LYS A 44 4.03 4.85 6.55
N LEU A 45 3.61 3.70 7.08
CA LEU A 45 2.36 3.02 6.71
C LEU A 45 1.13 3.92 6.92
N ILE A 46 1.07 4.64 8.04
CA ILE A 46 -0.07 5.52 8.40
C ILE A 46 0.10 6.97 7.91
N SER A 47 1.11 7.23 7.08
CA SER A 47 1.37 8.54 6.53
C SER A 47 1.25 8.46 5.03
N ARG A 48 0.33 9.22 4.43
CA ARG A 48 0.21 9.31 2.97
C ARG A 48 1.54 9.63 2.30
N ILE A 49 2.23 10.66 2.80
CA ILE A 49 3.56 11.04 2.30
C ILE A 49 4.60 9.95 2.58
N GLY A 50 4.50 9.29 3.74
CA GLY A 50 5.34 8.15 4.09
C GLY A 50 5.20 6.98 3.11
N VAL A 51 3.98 6.66 2.69
CA VAL A 51 3.68 5.66 1.65
C VAL A 51 4.22 6.11 0.31
N ILE A 52 3.83 7.29 -0.17
CA ILE A 52 4.15 7.75 -1.54
C ILE A 52 5.67 7.89 -1.74
N ASN A 53 6.36 8.51 -0.78
CA ASN A 53 7.78 8.84 -0.91
C ASN A 53 8.72 7.75 -0.37
N HIS A 54 8.21 6.58 0.02
CA HIS A 54 9.11 5.51 0.44
C HIS A 54 9.90 4.99 -0.76
N SER A 55 11.24 5.03 -0.64
CA SER A 55 12.13 4.46 -1.64
C SER A 55 12.44 2.99 -1.34
N LEU A 56 12.36 2.18 -2.39
CA LEU A 56 12.73 0.77 -2.42
C LEU A 56 14.26 0.61 -2.60
N PRO A 57 14.83 -0.58 -2.33
CA PRO A 57 16.27 -0.82 -2.48
C PRO A 57 16.81 -0.58 -3.91
N ASN A 58 15.95 -0.73 -4.92
CA ASN A 58 16.28 -0.49 -6.33
C ASN A 58 16.19 1.01 -6.72
N GLY A 59 15.87 1.89 -5.78
CA GLY A 59 15.78 3.34 -5.98
C GLY A 59 14.40 3.85 -6.41
N GLU A 60 13.44 2.98 -6.70
CA GLU A 60 12.08 3.40 -7.05
C GLU A 60 11.30 3.90 -5.83
N LEU A 61 10.28 4.73 -6.07
CA LEU A 61 9.30 5.09 -5.05
C LEU A 61 8.14 4.11 -5.08
N LEU A 62 7.58 3.78 -3.91
CA LEU A 62 6.33 3.02 -3.82
C LEU A 62 5.23 3.62 -4.70
N VAL A 63 5.13 4.95 -4.72
CA VAL A 63 4.28 5.69 -5.66
C VAL A 63 4.99 6.92 -6.22
N ASN A 64 5.50 6.85 -7.44
CA ASN A 64 5.92 8.02 -8.21
C ASN A 64 4.72 8.62 -8.95
N LEU A 65 4.08 9.66 -8.39
CA LEU A 65 2.87 10.25 -8.97
C LEU A 65 3.06 10.84 -10.38
N ALA A 66 4.29 11.23 -10.76
CA ALA A 66 4.55 11.71 -12.12
C ALA A 66 4.37 10.62 -13.19
N ILE A 67 4.50 9.34 -12.79
CA ILE A 67 4.42 8.17 -13.67
C ILE A 67 3.15 7.37 -13.40
N HIS A 68 2.92 7.04 -12.13
CA HIS A 68 1.92 6.05 -11.71
C HIS A 68 0.50 6.62 -11.67
N GLN A 69 0.31 7.94 -11.64
CA GLN A 69 -1.04 8.49 -11.79
C GLN A 69 -1.66 8.12 -13.15
N LYS A 70 -0.84 8.05 -14.20
CA LYS A 70 -1.25 7.65 -15.55
C LYS A 70 -1.21 6.14 -15.77
N ASN A 71 -0.36 5.44 -15.01
CA ASN A 71 -0.13 3.99 -15.13
C ASN A 71 -0.10 3.35 -13.73
N PRO A 72 -1.25 3.31 -13.01
CA PRO A 72 -1.29 2.91 -11.60
C PRO A 72 -0.92 1.44 -11.39
N GLU A 73 -1.17 0.59 -12.38
CA GLU A 73 -0.74 -0.81 -12.38
C GLU A 73 0.78 -1.01 -12.38
N LEU A 74 1.56 0.00 -12.74
CA LEU A 74 3.03 -0.06 -12.69
C LEU A 74 3.61 0.41 -11.36
N ALA A 75 2.77 0.90 -10.43
CA ALA A 75 3.26 1.37 -9.15
C ALA A 75 3.82 0.22 -8.31
N PRO A 76 5.05 0.33 -7.75
CA PRO A 76 5.59 -0.70 -6.89
C PRO A 76 4.68 -1.02 -5.70
N LEU A 77 3.98 -0.04 -5.13
CA LEU A 77 2.95 -0.30 -4.10
C LEU A 77 1.88 -1.29 -4.58
N TYR A 78 1.34 -1.10 -5.78
CA TYR A 78 0.30 -1.97 -6.32
C TYR A 78 0.85 -3.37 -6.65
N LEU A 79 2.03 -3.43 -7.27
CA LEU A 79 2.68 -4.69 -7.65
C LEU A 79 3.09 -5.52 -6.42
N ILE A 80 3.62 -4.90 -5.37
CA ILE A 80 3.90 -5.54 -4.08
C ILE A 80 2.63 -6.18 -3.49
N LEU A 81 1.49 -5.51 -3.60
CA LEU A 81 0.22 -6.00 -3.05
C LEU A 81 -0.41 -7.12 -3.89
N LEU A 82 -0.21 -7.06 -5.20
CA LEU A 82 -0.76 -8.02 -6.16
C LEU A 82 0.05 -9.32 -6.18
N GLU A 83 1.34 -9.21 -6.51
CA GLU A 83 2.18 -10.34 -6.93
C GLU A 83 3.56 -10.40 -6.27
N GLY A 84 3.98 -9.32 -5.60
CA GLY A 84 5.34 -9.18 -5.05
C GLY A 84 6.26 -8.48 -6.06
N TYR A 85 7.02 -7.51 -5.57
CA TYR A 85 7.92 -6.70 -6.39
C TYR A 85 9.06 -6.11 -5.54
N PRO A 86 10.32 -6.10 -6.02
CA PRO A 86 10.78 -6.61 -7.32
C PRO A 86 10.83 -8.15 -7.42
N GLU A 87 10.76 -8.85 -6.29
CA GLU A 87 10.73 -10.31 -6.24
C GLU A 87 9.37 -10.81 -5.71
N SER A 88 8.93 -12.00 -6.14
CA SER A 88 7.64 -12.56 -5.70
C SER A 88 7.55 -12.71 -4.18
N ASP A 89 8.69 -12.97 -3.52
CA ASP A 89 8.79 -13.14 -2.07
C ASP A 89 8.62 -11.82 -1.30
N ASP A 90 8.66 -10.68 -2.00
CA ASP A 90 8.37 -9.35 -1.43
C ASP A 90 6.86 -9.06 -1.34
N ARG A 91 5.99 -10.00 -1.75
CA ARG A 91 4.54 -9.82 -1.74
C ARG A 91 4.02 -9.50 -0.34
N MET A 92 3.17 -8.48 -0.26
CA MET A 92 2.47 -8.08 0.96
C MET A 92 0.94 -8.16 0.79
N PRO A 93 0.18 -8.67 1.77
CA PRO A 93 0.65 -9.45 2.91
C PRO A 93 1.45 -10.69 2.48
N PRO A 94 2.40 -11.19 3.31
CA PRO A 94 3.21 -12.37 2.96
C PRO A 94 2.34 -13.58 2.65
N PHE A 95 2.85 -14.55 1.89
CA PHE A 95 2.09 -15.71 1.38
C PHE A 95 1.37 -16.55 2.45
N ASN A 96 1.82 -16.52 3.70
CA ASN A 96 1.15 -17.19 4.81
C ASN A 96 -0.05 -16.41 5.38
N ARG A 97 -0.44 -15.28 4.77
CA ARG A 97 -1.57 -14.44 5.15
C ARG A 97 -2.56 -14.29 4.02
N VAL A 98 -3.79 -13.93 4.40
CA VAL A 98 -4.88 -13.71 3.45
C VAL A 98 -4.52 -12.52 2.53
N PRO A 99 -4.58 -12.69 1.20
CA PRO A 99 -4.42 -11.61 0.23
C PRO A 99 -5.38 -10.45 0.47
N LEU A 100 -5.07 -9.29 -0.14
CA LEU A 100 -6.12 -8.33 -0.46
C LEU A 100 -7.06 -8.93 -1.53
N ASN A 101 -8.35 -8.60 -1.44
CA ASN A 101 -9.32 -8.98 -2.46
C ASN A 101 -9.35 -7.97 -3.61
N ASP A 102 -10.11 -8.26 -4.66
CA ASP A 102 -10.19 -7.42 -5.86
C ASP A 102 -10.65 -5.99 -5.56
N ASN A 103 -11.62 -5.79 -4.65
CA ASN A 103 -12.07 -4.46 -4.29
C ASN A 103 -10.96 -3.63 -3.62
N GLN A 104 -10.18 -4.25 -2.72
CA GLN A 104 -9.08 -3.60 -2.02
C GLN A 104 -7.93 -3.26 -2.98
N LEU A 105 -7.57 -4.19 -3.86
CA LEU A 105 -6.56 -3.94 -4.90
C LEU A 105 -7.01 -2.85 -5.88
N ASN A 106 -8.25 -2.89 -6.34
CA ASN A 106 -8.83 -1.85 -7.19
C ASN A 106 -8.90 -0.49 -6.48
N GLY A 107 -9.21 -0.48 -5.18
CA GLY A 107 -9.20 0.72 -4.35
C GLY A 107 -7.83 1.39 -4.29
N ILE A 108 -6.76 0.62 -4.05
CA ILE A 108 -5.38 1.13 -4.08
C ILE A 108 -5.01 1.63 -5.48
N ARG A 109 -5.35 0.86 -6.53
CA ARG A 109 -5.10 1.26 -7.91
C ARG A 109 -5.80 2.57 -8.26
N GLN A 110 -7.06 2.71 -7.87
CA GLN A 110 -7.87 3.91 -8.10
C GLN A 110 -7.35 5.10 -7.28
N TRP A 111 -6.96 4.89 -6.03
CA TRP A 111 -6.32 5.92 -5.20
C TRP A 111 -5.08 6.50 -5.89
N ILE A 112 -4.18 5.65 -6.40
CA ILE A 112 -2.98 6.08 -7.14
C ILE A 112 -3.38 6.86 -8.41
N LYS A 113 -4.36 6.35 -9.16
CA LYS A 113 -4.88 6.98 -10.38
C LYS A 113 -5.46 8.38 -10.12
N GLU A 114 -6.07 8.59 -8.97
CA GLU A 114 -6.63 9.88 -8.53
C GLU A 114 -5.56 10.88 -8.05
N GLY A 115 -4.28 10.50 -8.13
CA GLY A 115 -3.17 11.33 -7.63
C GLY A 115 -2.88 11.10 -6.15
N ALA A 116 -3.36 9.97 -5.61
CA ALA A 116 -3.26 9.58 -4.22
C ALA A 116 -3.66 10.75 -3.31
N PRO A 117 -4.94 11.15 -3.22
CA PRO A 117 -5.37 12.24 -2.34
C PRO A 117 -5.34 11.84 -0.85
N GLU A 118 -5.47 12.83 0.05
CA GLU A 118 -5.68 12.62 1.50
C GLU A 118 -7.01 11.91 1.78
#